data_AF-A0A943YB60-F1
#
_entry.id   AF-A0A943YB60-F1
#
_cell.length_a   1.000
_cell.length_b   1.000
_cell.length_c   1.000
_cell.angle_alpha   90.00
_cell.angle_beta   90.00
_cell.angle_gamma   90.00
#
_symmetry.space_group_name_H-M   'P 1'
#
loop_
_entity.id
_entity.type
_entity.pdbx_description
1 polymer ?
#
loop_
_entity_poly.entity_id
_entity_poly.type
_entity_poly.pdbx_seq_one_letter_code
_entity_poly.pdbx_strand_id
1 'polypeptide(L)'
;MTYSDDDLYNINSWGADLSFREIITMYEEGELLKPELQRKYVWTRTEASRFIDSILLGLPVPSVFFAKEPNETMLIIDGFQRIMTVYDYIKGVFSGDGKIFKLSNTENINARWRGRAFAELDTEEKRRIRNTTIHAIIFEQKHPRNDTGMFQIFERINTGGRTLKAQEIRNCVYQGKCNDLLFELNKRNSWRRILGLDVEDSRMADLELILRYFAMRDLHIRNEGQLKQINLAKYLNQYMSDKTRTTEEDILNMKQDFIQMIDKVFELFGKTAFKNLKKESENFASRINPAIFDAISVATSYAIKTGVEFTQEDYLEKYKSLLKNEEFLRASSSRTTNIDNIKIRIQLAAKSLYGVTYEW
;
A
#
# COMPACT_ATOMS: atom_id res chain seq x y z
N MET A 1 -8.58 19.81 18.19
CA MET A 1 -7.93 19.50 19.47
C MET A 1 -6.44 19.52 19.25
N THR A 2 -5.76 20.24 20.13
CA THR A 2 -4.31 20.47 20.22
C THR A 2 -3.52 19.16 20.30
N TYR A 3 -2.42 19.09 19.55
CA TYR A 3 -1.45 17.99 19.59
C TYR A 3 -0.59 18.07 20.87
N SER A 4 -1.19 17.90 22.05
CA SER A 4 -0.44 17.75 23.31
C SER A 4 -1.10 16.69 24.19
N ASP A 5 -1.02 15.45 23.73
CA ASP A 5 -1.30 14.30 24.57
C ASP A 5 -0.07 13.41 24.45
N ASP A 6 0.90 13.62 25.35
CA ASP A 6 2.15 12.85 25.41
C ASP A 6 1.87 11.36 25.70
N ASP A 7 0.66 11.03 26.18
CA ASP A 7 0.18 9.68 26.46
C ASP A 7 -0.31 8.92 25.19
N LEU A 8 -0.34 9.56 24.01
CA LEU A 8 -0.84 8.91 22.78
C LEU A 8 0.16 7.93 22.12
N TYR A 9 1.42 7.88 22.55
CA TYR A 9 2.45 7.05 21.90
C TYR A 9 3.44 6.47 22.91
N ASN A 10 3.06 5.42 23.62
CA ASN A 10 4.03 4.64 24.39
C ASN A 10 4.77 3.67 23.45
N ILE A 11 5.80 4.20 22.78
CA ILE A 11 6.67 3.45 21.88
C ILE A 11 8.04 3.33 22.54
N ASN A 12 8.46 2.10 22.78
CA ASN A 12 9.82 1.81 23.19
C ASN A 12 10.68 1.68 21.94
N SER A 13 11.88 2.26 21.98
CA SER A 13 12.88 2.06 20.95
C SER A 13 14.24 1.81 21.57
N TRP A 14 15.01 0.89 20.98
CA TRP A 14 16.37 0.60 21.40
C TRP A 14 17.23 0.22 20.20
N GLY A 15 18.54 0.41 20.34
CA GLY A 15 19.52 -0.04 19.36
C GLY A 15 20.00 -1.45 19.68
N ALA A 16 20.28 -2.23 18.65
CA ALA A 16 20.95 -3.52 18.73
C ALA A 16 21.93 -3.66 17.56
N ASP A 17 23.18 -4.04 17.83
CA ASP A 17 24.14 -4.33 16.77
C ASP A 17 24.08 -5.81 16.43
N LEU A 18 23.50 -6.12 15.27
CA LEU A 18 23.28 -7.50 14.83
C LEU A 18 24.24 -7.83 13.70
N SER A 19 24.91 -8.99 13.78
CA SER A 19 25.72 -9.50 12.67
C SER A 19 24.83 -9.94 11.51
N PHE A 20 25.35 -9.86 10.28
CA PHE A 20 24.64 -10.42 9.13
C PHE A 20 24.37 -11.91 9.28
N ARG A 21 25.21 -12.66 10.01
CA ARG A 21 24.94 -14.05 10.34
C ARG A 21 23.65 -14.20 11.15
N GLU A 22 23.50 -13.44 12.22
CA GLU A 22 22.30 -13.48 13.08
C GLU A 22 21.06 -13.06 12.29
N ILE A 23 21.12 -11.94 11.56
CA ILE A 23 20.00 -11.46 10.75
C ILE A 23 19.55 -12.52 9.73
N ILE A 24 20.51 -13.19 9.07
CA ILE A 24 20.20 -14.25 8.12
C ILE A 24 19.53 -15.43 8.83
N THR A 25 20.05 -15.88 9.98
CA THR A 25 19.43 -16.96 10.75
C THR A 25 18.00 -16.60 11.17
N MET A 26 17.79 -15.41 11.74
CA MET A 26 16.45 -14.92 12.11
C MET A 26 15.49 -14.90 10.90
N TYR A 27 15.98 -14.52 9.72
CA TYR A 27 15.17 -14.54 8.49
C TYR A 27 14.80 -15.96 8.05
N GLU A 28 15.73 -16.92 8.15
CA GLU A 28 15.48 -18.32 7.78
C GLU A 28 14.56 -19.04 8.77
N GLU A 29 14.62 -18.67 10.04
CA GLU A 29 13.79 -19.22 11.12
C GLU A 29 12.39 -18.58 11.17
N GLY A 30 12.13 -17.57 10.33
CA GLY A 30 10.85 -16.87 10.28
C GLY A 30 10.64 -15.87 11.42
N GLU A 31 11.70 -15.54 12.16
CA GLU A 31 11.68 -14.51 13.21
C GLU A 31 11.73 -13.10 12.60
N LEU A 32 12.41 -12.94 11.47
CA LEU A 32 12.48 -11.67 10.73
C LEU A 32 11.55 -11.69 9.51
N LEU A 33 10.41 -11.02 9.65
CA LEU A 33 9.33 -10.99 8.67
C LEU A 33 9.56 -9.91 7.61
N LYS A 34 9.34 -10.30 6.35
CA LYS A 34 9.32 -9.36 5.22
C LYS A 34 7.98 -8.62 5.17
N PRO A 35 7.95 -7.29 4.97
CA PRO A 35 6.73 -6.60 4.60
C PRO A 35 6.24 -7.10 3.25
N GLU A 36 4.93 -7.25 3.10
CA GLU A 36 4.34 -7.66 1.83
C GLU A 36 4.71 -6.74 0.66
N LEU A 37 4.94 -5.46 0.96
CA LEU A 37 5.35 -4.43 0.02
C LEU A 37 6.73 -4.66 -0.61
N GLN A 38 7.65 -5.25 0.14
CA GLN A 38 9.05 -5.42 -0.29
C GLN A 38 9.35 -6.84 -0.76
N ARG A 39 8.34 -7.68 -1.01
CA ARG A 39 8.54 -9.07 -1.50
C ARG A 39 9.39 -9.14 -2.78
N LYS A 40 9.42 -8.08 -3.60
CA LYS A 40 10.29 -8.00 -4.77
C LYS A 40 11.55 -7.24 -4.42
N TYR A 41 12.69 -7.89 -4.62
CA TYR A 41 14.00 -7.25 -4.61
C TYR A 41 14.07 -6.24 -5.79
N VAL A 42 14.46 -5.00 -5.52
CA VAL A 42 14.43 -3.91 -6.54
C VAL A 42 15.79 -3.29 -6.82
N TRP A 43 16.82 -3.60 -6.04
CA TRP A 43 18.17 -3.15 -6.37
C TRP A 43 18.68 -3.84 -7.64
N THR A 44 19.35 -3.07 -8.48
CA THR A 44 20.14 -3.61 -9.58
C THR A 44 21.32 -4.40 -9.02
N ARG A 45 21.85 -5.34 -9.82
CA ARG A 45 23.06 -6.08 -9.46
C ARG A 45 24.23 -5.16 -9.11
N THR A 46 24.35 -4.01 -9.77
CA THR A 46 25.39 -3.00 -9.51
C THR A 46 25.24 -2.38 -8.12
N GLU A 47 24.03 -1.96 -7.73
CA GLU A 47 23.76 -1.41 -6.40
C GLU A 47 24.03 -2.45 -5.31
N ALA A 48 23.54 -3.67 -5.51
CA ALA A 48 23.79 -4.80 -4.62
C ALA A 48 25.29 -5.10 -4.48
N SER A 49 26.04 -5.08 -5.59
CA SER A 49 27.48 -5.32 -5.59
C SER A 49 28.24 -4.25 -4.82
N ARG A 50 27.86 -2.98 -4.95
CA ARG A 50 28.48 -1.87 -4.20
C ARG A 50 28.25 -2.01 -2.71
N PHE A 51 27.10 -2.51 -2.30
CA PHE A 51 26.84 -2.76 -0.88
C PHE A 51 27.73 -3.86 -0.30
N ILE A 52 27.91 -4.98 -1.03
CA ILE A 52 28.85 -6.03 -0.62
C ILE A 52 30.29 -5.52 -0.61
N ASP A 53 30.68 -4.72 -1.60
CA ASP A 53 32.00 -4.08 -1.68
C ASP A 53 32.28 -3.21 -0.45
N SER A 54 31.32 -2.37 -0.03
CA SER A 54 31.41 -1.58 1.20
C SER A 54 31.64 -2.44 2.45
N ILE A 55 30.93 -3.57 2.57
CA ILE A 55 31.08 -4.52 3.69
C ILE A 55 32.49 -5.13 3.68
N LEU A 56 32.98 -5.55 2.51
CA LEU A 56 34.31 -6.14 2.36
C LEU A 56 35.43 -5.13 2.64
N LEU A 57 35.22 -3.86 2.30
CA LEU A 57 36.12 -2.75 2.65
C LEU A 57 36.06 -2.35 4.13
N GLY A 58 35.06 -2.83 4.89
CA GLY A 58 34.85 -2.44 6.28
C GLY A 58 34.31 -1.01 6.44
N LEU A 59 33.62 -0.50 5.42
CA LEU A 59 32.97 0.81 5.49
C LEU A 59 31.69 0.74 6.34
N PRO A 60 31.32 1.82 7.05
CA PRO A 60 30.07 1.87 7.79
C PRO A 60 28.88 1.71 6.84
N VAL A 61 27.94 0.85 7.23
CA VAL A 61 26.67 0.66 6.53
C VAL A 61 25.56 1.40 7.29
N PRO A 62 24.54 1.95 6.60
CA PRO A 62 23.45 2.63 7.30
C PRO A 62 22.71 1.68 8.26
N SER A 63 21.98 2.21 9.22
CA SER A 63 21.18 1.41 10.17
C SER A 63 19.98 0.75 9.49
N VAL A 64 19.47 -0.34 10.06
CA VAL A 64 18.18 -0.96 9.68
C VAL A 64 17.14 -0.67 10.74
N PHE A 65 15.87 -0.79 10.38
CA PHE A 65 14.77 -0.54 11.29
C PHE A 65 13.85 -1.74 11.34
N PHE A 66 13.57 -2.20 12.54
CA PHE A 66 12.68 -3.33 12.80
C PHE A 66 11.55 -2.89 13.72
N ALA A 67 10.39 -3.51 13.55
CA ALA A 67 9.34 -3.42 14.55
C ALA A 67 9.09 -4.77 15.16
N LYS A 68 9.08 -4.79 16.48
CA LYS A 68 8.82 -5.99 17.27
C LYS A 68 7.32 -6.18 17.41
N GLU A 69 6.85 -7.32 16.96
CA GLU A 69 5.47 -7.78 17.07
C GLU A 69 5.23 -8.44 18.44
N PRO A 70 3.97 -8.52 18.92
CA PRO A 70 3.65 -9.15 20.20
C PRO A 70 4.02 -10.63 20.33
N ASN A 71 4.23 -11.32 19.20
CA ASN A 71 4.67 -12.72 19.13
C ASN A 71 6.20 -12.86 19.10
N GLU A 72 6.94 -11.79 19.43
CA GLU A 72 8.41 -11.69 19.43
C GLU A 72 9.08 -11.71 18.04
N THR A 73 8.31 -11.84 16.95
CA THR A 73 8.85 -11.65 15.60
C THR A 73 9.16 -10.19 15.32
N MET A 74 9.99 -9.93 14.32
CA MET A 74 10.38 -8.59 13.90
C MET A 74 9.98 -8.35 12.45
N LEU A 75 9.20 -7.32 12.19
CA LEU A 75 8.89 -6.84 10.84
C LEU A 75 10.01 -5.91 10.35
N ILE A 76 10.55 -6.17 9.16
CA ILE A 76 11.56 -5.30 8.54
C ILE A 76 10.91 -3.99 8.07
N ILE A 77 11.19 -2.86 8.71
CA ILE A 77 10.61 -1.55 8.37
C ILE A 77 11.43 -0.88 7.26
N ASP A 78 12.76 -0.94 7.40
CA ASP A 78 13.73 -0.47 6.42
C ASP A 78 14.98 -1.36 6.44
N GLY A 79 15.69 -1.42 5.32
CA GLY A 79 16.90 -2.19 5.17
C GLY A 79 16.74 -3.55 4.49
N PHE A 80 15.54 -3.91 4.05
CA PHE A 80 15.28 -5.18 3.37
C PHE A 80 16.23 -5.45 2.20
N GLN A 81 16.45 -4.47 1.31
CA GLN A 81 17.36 -4.66 0.17
C GLN A 81 18.79 -4.94 0.63
N ARG A 82 19.26 -4.32 1.72
CA ARG A 82 20.59 -4.54 2.31
C ARG A 82 20.71 -5.94 2.90
N ILE A 83 19.73 -6.33 3.71
CA ILE A 83 19.65 -7.66 4.34
C ILE A 83 19.61 -8.75 3.26
N MET A 84 18.70 -8.62 2.29
CA MET A 84 18.55 -9.58 1.21
C MET A 84 19.76 -9.63 0.29
N THR A 85 20.46 -8.50 0.07
CA THR A 85 21.71 -8.52 -0.72
C THR A 85 22.76 -9.44 -0.10
N VAL A 86 22.93 -9.36 1.22
CA VAL A 86 23.91 -10.20 1.93
C VAL A 86 23.44 -11.64 2.01
N TYR A 87 22.15 -11.86 2.25
CA TYR A 87 21.52 -13.17 2.19
C TYR A 87 21.75 -13.85 0.82
N ASP A 88 21.35 -13.18 -0.26
CA ASP A 88 21.47 -13.64 -1.65
C ASP A 88 22.93 -13.94 -2.01
N TYR A 89 23.85 -13.06 -1.62
CA TYR A 89 25.27 -13.25 -1.93
C TYR A 89 25.82 -14.49 -1.22
N ILE A 90 25.50 -14.68 0.07
CA ILE A 90 25.92 -15.85 0.85
C ILE A 90 25.28 -17.14 0.32
N LYS A 91 24.00 -17.12 -0.03
CA LYS A 91 23.29 -18.28 -0.63
C LYS A 91 23.68 -18.53 -2.08
N GLY A 92 24.27 -17.53 -2.74
CA GLY A 92 24.83 -17.62 -4.08
C GLY A 92 23.84 -17.37 -5.21
N VAL A 93 22.58 -17.03 -4.94
CA VAL A 93 21.54 -16.77 -5.94
C VAL A 93 20.98 -15.36 -5.71
N PHE A 94 20.95 -14.55 -6.77
CA PHE A 94 20.47 -13.17 -6.70
C PHE A 94 18.96 -13.10 -6.91
N SER A 95 18.22 -12.59 -5.92
CA SER A 95 16.76 -12.47 -5.95
C SER A 95 16.24 -11.57 -7.08
N GLY A 96 17.08 -10.68 -7.61
CA GLY A 96 16.70 -9.80 -8.72
C GLY A 96 16.53 -10.50 -10.07
N ASP A 97 17.25 -11.60 -10.33
CA ASP A 97 17.19 -12.31 -11.62
C ASP A 97 17.26 -13.86 -11.55
N GLY A 98 17.38 -14.43 -10.34
CA GLY A 98 17.47 -15.86 -10.11
C GLY A 98 18.79 -16.50 -10.55
N LYS A 99 19.80 -15.71 -10.95
CA LYS A 99 21.10 -16.21 -11.40
C LYS A 99 22.12 -16.20 -10.28
N ILE A 100 23.25 -16.86 -10.52
CA ILE A 100 24.38 -16.86 -9.58
C ILE A 100 24.77 -15.41 -9.22
N PHE A 101 24.88 -15.13 -7.92
CA PHE A 101 25.27 -13.82 -7.46
C PHE A 101 26.79 -13.64 -7.52
N LYS A 102 27.26 -13.16 -8.68
CA LYS A 102 28.60 -12.59 -8.87
C LYS A 102 28.55 -11.07 -8.73
N LEU A 103 29.56 -10.50 -8.07
CA LEU A 103 29.73 -9.05 -8.00
C LEU A 103 29.95 -8.46 -9.40
N SER A 104 29.40 -7.28 -9.61
CA SER A 104 29.43 -6.61 -10.92
C SER A 104 30.87 -6.39 -11.38
N ASN A 105 31.13 -6.68 -12.65
CA ASN A 105 32.42 -6.46 -13.27
C ASN A 105 32.53 -5.01 -13.78
N THR A 106 32.49 -4.05 -12.86
CA THR A 106 32.57 -2.62 -13.15
C THR A 106 33.68 -1.97 -12.32
N GLU A 107 34.18 -0.82 -12.77
CA GLU A 107 35.27 -0.11 -12.11
C GLU A 107 34.93 0.36 -10.69
N ASN A 108 33.64 0.50 -10.40
CA ASN A 108 33.09 0.94 -9.12
C ASN A 108 33.12 -0.12 -8.02
N ILE A 109 33.59 -1.34 -8.32
CA ILE A 109 33.82 -2.43 -7.35
C ILE A 109 35.33 -2.63 -7.22
N ASN A 110 35.83 -3.02 -6.05
CA ASN A 110 37.25 -3.30 -5.88
C ASN A 110 37.72 -4.44 -6.82
N ALA A 111 38.86 -4.26 -7.47
CA ALA A 111 39.42 -5.22 -8.42
C ALA A 111 39.59 -6.64 -7.84
N ARG A 112 39.82 -6.76 -6.52
CA ARG A 112 39.92 -8.05 -5.81
C ARG A 112 38.65 -8.90 -5.86
N TRP A 113 37.49 -8.26 -6.02
CA TRP A 113 36.18 -8.93 -5.89
C TRP A 113 35.29 -8.84 -7.14
N ARG A 114 35.65 -8.02 -8.14
CA ARG A 114 34.93 -7.94 -9.43
C ARG A 114 34.70 -9.33 -10.02
N GLY A 115 33.46 -9.62 -10.39
CA GLY A 115 33.08 -10.89 -11.02
C GLY A 115 33.12 -12.12 -10.12
N ARG A 116 33.48 -12.00 -8.84
CA ARG A 116 33.54 -13.13 -7.90
C ARG A 116 32.18 -13.34 -7.23
N ALA A 117 31.82 -14.60 -7.05
CA ALA A 117 30.74 -15.05 -6.18
C ALA A 117 31.25 -15.29 -4.77
N PHE A 118 30.34 -15.39 -3.80
CA PHE A 118 30.68 -15.66 -2.41
C PHE A 118 31.51 -16.94 -2.23
N ALA A 119 31.19 -18.00 -2.98
CA ALA A 119 31.95 -19.26 -2.94
C ALA A 119 33.42 -19.09 -3.35
N GLU A 120 33.70 -18.14 -4.25
CA GLU A 120 35.03 -17.85 -4.78
C GLU A 120 35.88 -17.01 -3.83
N LEU A 121 35.29 -16.41 -2.78
CA LEU A 121 35.99 -15.61 -1.76
C LEU A 121 36.87 -16.47 -0.83
N ASP A 122 37.92 -15.86 -0.28
CA ASP A 122 38.74 -16.50 0.74
C ASP A 122 38.00 -16.61 2.09
N THR A 123 38.57 -17.38 3.03
CA THR A 123 37.94 -17.64 4.32
C THR A 123 37.79 -16.38 5.17
N GLU A 124 38.71 -15.43 5.07
CA GLU A 124 38.70 -14.18 5.86
C GLU A 124 37.63 -13.22 5.33
N GLU A 125 37.51 -13.08 4.02
CA GLU A 125 36.47 -12.32 3.32
C GLU A 125 35.07 -12.87 3.65
N LYS A 126 34.91 -14.20 3.60
CA LYS A 126 33.64 -14.87 3.98
C LYS A 126 33.29 -14.61 5.45
N ARG A 127 34.28 -14.67 6.35
CA ARG A 127 34.08 -14.36 7.78
C ARG A 127 33.73 -12.89 7.99
N ARG A 128 34.39 -11.98 7.28
CA ARG A 128 34.13 -10.54 7.33
C ARG A 128 32.68 -10.25 7.01
N ILE A 129 32.17 -10.70 5.85
CA ILE A 129 30.77 -10.46 5.46
C ILE A 129 29.79 -10.96 6.54
N ARG A 130 30.00 -12.17 7.05
CA ARG A 130 29.10 -12.78 8.06
C ARG A 130 29.14 -12.06 9.40
N ASN A 131 30.30 -11.58 9.80
CA ASN A 131 30.53 -11.02 11.13
C ASN A 131 30.37 -9.50 11.19
N THR A 132 30.34 -8.81 10.04
CA THR A 132 29.99 -7.39 10.01
C THR A 132 28.64 -7.19 10.67
N THR A 133 28.62 -6.30 11.65
CA THR A 133 27.40 -5.87 12.34
C THR A 133 26.76 -4.71 11.61
N ILE A 134 25.44 -4.66 11.67
CA ILE A 134 24.63 -3.53 11.22
C ILE A 134 23.81 -3.05 12.42
N HIS A 135 23.80 -1.74 12.62
CA HIS A 135 23.02 -1.14 13.69
C HIS A 135 21.54 -1.26 13.38
N ALA A 136 20.78 -1.99 14.20
CA ALA A 136 19.34 -2.12 14.10
C ALA A 136 18.67 -1.23 15.15
N ILE A 137 17.72 -0.42 14.72
CA ILE A 137 16.85 0.33 15.62
C ILE A 137 15.52 -0.42 15.66
N ILE A 138 15.19 -0.96 16.83
CA ILE A 138 14.01 -1.79 17.05
C ILE A 138 12.96 -0.94 17.76
N PHE A 139 11.74 -0.95 17.23
CA PHE A 139 10.58 -0.29 17.84
C PHE A 139 9.58 -1.31 18.35
N GLU A 140 8.97 -1.02 19.50
CA GLU A 140 7.85 -1.78 20.03
C GLU A 140 6.77 -0.81 20.49
N GLN A 141 5.58 -0.92 19.92
CA GLN A 141 4.43 -0.13 20.37
C GLN A 141 3.75 -0.84 21.55
N LYS A 142 3.85 -0.25 22.75
CA LYS A 142 3.18 -0.78 23.96
C LYS A 142 1.71 -0.38 23.99
N HIS A 143 1.42 0.91 23.73
CA HIS A 143 0.06 1.46 23.70
C HIS A 143 -0.07 2.62 22.69
N PRO A 144 -1.25 2.82 22.06
CA PRO A 144 -2.39 1.88 22.03
C PRO A 144 -2.00 0.59 21.29
N ARG A 145 -2.77 -0.49 21.46
CA ARG A 145 -2.57 -1.73 20.68
C ARG A 145 -3.06 -1.61 19.21
N ASN A 146 -3.26 -0.39 18.72
CA ASN A 146 -3.55 -0.15 17.30
C ASN A 146 -2.24 0.23 16.61
N ASP A 147 -2.04 -0.16 15.35
CA ASP A 147 -0.72 -0.01 14.70
C ASP A 147 -0.45 1.43 14.19
N THR A 148 -1.06 2.43 14.84
CA THR A 148 -1.00 3.85 14.44
C THR A 148 0.38 4.46 14.71
N GLY A 149 1.03 4.09 15.82
CA GLY A 149 2.38 4.58 16.15
C GLY A 149 3.41 4.05 15.15
N MET A 150 3.29 2.77 14.82
CA MET A 150 4.04 2.12 13.75
C MET A 150 3.93 2.86 12.41
N PHE A 151 2.70 3.18 11.96
CA PHE A 151 2.49 3.93 10.72
C PHE A 151 3.23 5.28 10.70
N GLN A 152 3.20 6.04 11.81
CA GLN A 152 3.88 7.33 11.89
C GLN A 152 5.40 7.20 11.90
N ILE A 153 5.93 6.14 12.53
CA ILE A 153 7.35 5.81 12.49
C ILE A 153 7.78 5.54 11.04
N PHE A 154 7.03 4.71 10.32
CA PHE A 154 7.27 4.48 8.90
C PHE A 154 7.27 5.81 8.12
N GLU A 155 6.29 6.68 8.32
CA GLU A 155 6.20 7.97 7.60
C GLU A 155 7.43 8.87 7.85
N ARG A 156 7.95 8.88 9.08
CA ARG A 156 9.09 9.74 9.47
C ARG A 156 10.45 9.17 9.06
N ILE A 157 10.64 7.85 9.17
CA ILE A 157 11.91 7.18 8.83
C ILE A 157 12.11 7.12 7.31
N ASN A 158 11.03 7.02 6.53
CA ASN A 158 11.07 6.95 5.06
C ASN A 158 11.47 8.28 4.35
N THR A 159 12.11 9.20 5.05
CA THR A 159 12.53 10.52 4.52
C THR A 159 13.90 10.51 3.83
N GLY A 160 14.74 9.50 4.04
CA GLY A 160 16.10 9.42 3.46
C GLY A 160 16.25 8.65 2.13
N GLY A 161 15.20 7.97 1.64
CA GLY A 161 15.23 7.08 0.47
C GLY A 161 13.98 7.13 -0.40
N ARG A 162 13.63 6.05 -1.12
CA ARG A 162 12.36 5.98 -1.88
C ARG A 162 11.20 5.96 -0.87
N THR A 163 10.63 7.13 -0.61
CA THR A 163 9.53 7.30 0.36
C THR A 163 8.35 6.41 0.00
N LEU A 164 7.94 5.56 0.94
CA LEU A 164 6.72 4.76 0.83
C LEU A 164 5.49 5.67 0.85
N LYS A 165 4.52 5.41 -0.03
CA LYS A 165 3.20 6.08 0.02
C LYS A 165 2.39 5.55 1.20
N ALA A 166 1.36 6.30 1.59
CA ALA A 166 0.46 5.92 2.68
C ALA A 166 -0.10 4.49 2.53
N GLN A 167 -0.59 4.10 1.34
CA GLN A 167 -1.09 2.74 1.12
C GLN A 167 0.02 1.67 1.23
N GLU A 168 1.22 1.99 0.78
CA GLU A 168 2.38 1.10 0.91
C GLU A 168 2.71 0.85 2.40
N ILE A 169 2.60 1.90 3.24
CA ILE A 169 2.76 1.77 4.70
C ILE A 169 1.61 0.97 5.31
N ARG A 170 0.34 1.23 4.94
CA ARG A 170 -0.83 0.48 5.45
C ARG A 170 -0.69 -1.01 5.24
N ASN A 171 -0.19 -1.40 4.07
CA ASN A 171 0.03 -2.78 3.72
C ASN A 171 1.08 -3.49 4.61
N CYS A 172 2.10 -2.75 5.07
CA CYS A 172 3.09 -3.29 6.00
C CYS A 172 2.53 -3.41 7.42
N VAL A 173 1.78 -2.39 7.82
CA VAL A 173 1.32 -2.15 9.19
C VAL A 173 0.07 -2.97 9.53
N TYR A 174 -0.93 -2.99 8.64
CA TYR A 174 -2.23 -3.62 8.88
C TYR A 174 -2.35 -4.92 8.09
N GLN A 175 -1.60 -5.95 8.48
CA GLN A 175 -1.63 -7.26 7.85
C GLN A 175 -2.90 -8.05 8.21
N GLY A 176 -3.20 -9.09 7.42
CA GLY A 176 -4.30 -10.03 7.66
C GLY A 176 -5.37 -10.02 6.58
N LYS A 177 -6.51 -10.66 6.88
CA LYS A 177 -7.53 -11.04 5.87
C LYS A 177 -8.07 -9.86 5.05
N CYS A 178 -8.21 -8.68 5.65
CA CYS A 178 -8.66 -7.48 4.94
C CYS A 178 -7.62 -7.02 3.90
N ASN A 179 -6.33 -7.03 4.27
CA ASN A 179 -5.25 -6.66 3.36
C ASN A 179 -5.11 -7.69 2.22
N ASP A 180 -5.19 -8.98 2.56
CA ASP A 180 -5.20 -10.08 1.58
C ASP A 180 -6.35 -9.92 0.57
N LEU A 181 -7.53 -9.54 1.05
CA LEU A 181 -8.70 -9.27 0.22
C LEU A 181 -8.43 -8.13 -0.77
N LEU A 182 -7.78 -7.03 -0.35
CA LEU A 182 -7.46 -5.93 -1.27
C LEU A 182 -6.60 -6.43 -2.44
N PHE A 183 -5.57 -7.24 -2.18
CA PHE A 183 -4.75 -7.84 -3.24
C PHE A 183 -5.54 -8.79 -4.14
N GLU A 184 -6.43 -9.58 -3.56
CA GLU A 184 -7.28 -10.50 -4.33
C GLU A 184 -8.17 -9.73 -5.30
N LEU A 185 -8.87 -8.71 -4.80
CA LEU A 185 -9.76 -7.86 -5.59
C LEU A 185 -8.98 -7.05 -6.64
N ASN A 186 -7.72 -6.71 -6.37
CA ASN A 186 -6.87 -5.99 -7.31
C ASN A 186 -6.68 -6.76 -8.62
N LYS A 187 -6.73 -8.10 -8.58
CA LYS A 187 -6.53 -8.98 -9.75
C LYS A 187 -7.81 -9.17 -10.57
N ARG A 188 -8.96 -8.66 -10.12
CA ARG A 188 -10.24 -8.81 -10.82
C ARG A 188 -10.19 -8.21 -12.23
N ASN A 189 -10.67 -8.96 -13.23
CA ASN A 189 -10.55 -8.56 -14.63
C ASN A 189 -11.26 -7.23 -14.95
N SER A 190 -12.53 -7.07 -14.53
CA SER A 190 -13.30 -5.83 -14.71
C SER A 190 -12.55 -4.63 -14.13
N TRP A 191 -11.99 -4.78 -12.93
CA TRP A 191 -11.18 -3.75 -12.29
C TRP A 191 -9.92 -3.40 -13.10
N ARG A 192 -9.12 -4.39 -13.52
CA ARG A 192 -7.93 -4.16 -14.38
C ARG A 192 -8.29 -3.47 -15.70
N ARG A 193 -9.40 -3.88 -16.34
CA ARG A 193 -9.90 -3.28 -17.58
C ARG A 193 -10.31 -1.81 -17.41
N ILE A 194 -10.93 -1.46 -16.28
CA ILE A 194 -11.28 -0.07 -15.93
C ILE A 194 -10.01 0.78 -15.77
N LEU A 195 -9.01 0.27 -15.04
CA LEU A 195 -7.73 0.96 -14.88
C LEU A 195 -6.97 1.12 -16.20
N GLY A 196 -7.18 0.19 -17.14
CA GLY A 196 -6.41 0.12 -18.39
C GLY A 196 -4.98 -0.39 -18.19
N LEU A 197 -4.75 -1.13 -17.10
CA LEU A 197 -3.46 -1.72 -16.73
C LEU A 197 -3.66 -3.22 -16.52
N ASP A 198 -2.88 -4.04 -17.22
CA ASP A 198 -2.91 -5.50 -17.05
C ASP A 198 -2.08 -5.96 -15.83
N VAL A 199 -1.28 -5.05 -15.26
CA VAL A 199 -0.41 -5.30 -14.10
C VAL A 199 -0.80 -4.42 -12.91
N GLU A 200 -0.48 -4.90 -11.72
CA GLU A 200 -0.69 -4.20 -10.45
C GLU A 200 0.22 -2.96 -10.34
N ASP A 201 -0.29 -1.87 -9.76
CA ASP A 201 0.52 -0.67 -9.53
C ASP A 201 1.56 -0.95 -8.44
N SER A 202 2.85 -0.84 -8.79
CA SER A 202 3.97 -0.99 -7.86
C SER A 202 3.93 -0.05 -6.64
N ARG A 203 3.15 1.04 -6.71
CA ARG A 203 2.93 2.03 -5.65
C ARG A 203 1.56 1.89 -4.98
N MET A 204 0.81 0.84 -5.28
CA MET A 204 -0.47 0.47 -4.65
C MET A 204 -1.57 1.52 -4.73
N ALA A 205 -1.54 2.41 -5.73
CA ALA A 205 -2.60 3.40 -5.92
C ALA A 205 -3.94 2.73 -6.29
N ASP A 206 -3.89 1.59 -6.96
CA ASP A 206 -5.03 0.74 -7.26
C ASP A 206 -5.63 0.09 -6.00
N LEU A 207 -4.80 -0.43 -5.09
CA LEU A 207 -5.25 -0.95 -3.80
C LEU A 207 -5.90 0.14 -2.93
N GLU A 208 -5.35 1.36 -2.94
CA GLU A 208 -5.94 2.48 -2.18
C GLU A 208 -7.36 2.78 -2.68
N LEU A 209 -7.63 2.72 -3.99
CA LEU A 209 -8.99 2.91 -4.51
C LEU A 209 -9.95 1.83 -4.01
N ILE A 210 -9.55 0.56 -4.00
CA ILE A 210 -10.38 -0.52 -3.43
C ILE A 210 -10.68 -0.25 -1.95
N LEU A 211 -9.65 0.12 -1.17
CA LEU A 211 -9.81 0.46 0.25
C LEU A 211 -10.74 1.66 0.44
N ARG A 212 -10.61 2.70 -0.41
CA ARG A 212 -11.50 3.87 -0.38
C ARG A 212 -12.95 3.50 -0.61
N TYR A 213 -13.25 2.57 -1.53
CA TYR A 213 -14.63 2.13 -1.73
C TYR A 213 -15.23 1.60 -0.43
N PHE A 214 -14.55 0.67 0.24
CA PHE A 214 -15.03 0.08 1.48
C PHE A 214 -15.20 1.13 2.59
N ALA A 215 -14.21 2.01 2.75
CA ALA A 215 -14.25 3.07 3.74
C ALA A 215 -15.40 4.06 3.46
N MET A 216 -15.54 4.56 2.22
CA MET A 216 -16.57 5.53 1.86
C MET A 216 -17.98 4.94 1.90
N ARG A 217 -18.15 3.65 1.55
CA ARG A 217 -19.42 2.93 1.69
C ARG A 217 -19.86 2.88 3.14
N ASP A 218 -18.94 2.60 4.07
CA ASP A 218 -19.24 2.47 5.50
C ASP A 218 -19.24 3.82 6.22
N LEU A 219 -18.98 4.94 5.53
CA LEU A 219 -18.84 6.26 6.15
C LEU A 219 -20.08 6.68 6.95
N HIS A 220 -21.27 6.27 6.51
CA HIS A 220 -22.56 6.61 7.08
C HIS A 220 -22.78 5.99 8.48
N ILE A 221 -22.25 4.79 8.73
CA ILE A 221 -22.29 4.09 10.03
C ILE A 221 -21.08 4.38 10.92
N ARG A 222 -20.18 5.27 10.50
CA ARG A 222 -18.93 5.56 11.19
C ARG A 222 -18.90 6.97 11.75
N ASN A 223 -18.24 7.14 12.89
CA ASN A 223 -18.13 8.44 13.57
C ASN A 223 -17.51 9.52 12.67
N GLU A 224 -16.61 9.14 11.75
CA GLU A 224 -16.00 10.08 10.81
C GLU A 224 -17.02 10.74 9.86
N GLY A 225 -18.17 10.09 9.60
CA GLY A 225 -19.27 10.64 8.82
C GLY A 225 -20.03 11.80 9.50
N GLN A 226 -19.78 12.03 10.79
CA GLN A 226 -20.33 13.16 11.56
C GLN A 226 -19.36 14.35 11.65
N LEU A 227 -18.13 14.21 11.16
CA LEU A 227 -17.14 15.29 11.16
C LEU A 227 -17.47 16.33 10.08
N LYS A 228 -16.90 17.53 10.20
CA LYS A 228 -16.95 18.52 9.12
C LYS A 228 -16.08 18.10 7.92
N GLN A 229 -14.93 17.50 8.21
CA GLN A 229 -13.93 17.10 7.24
C GLN A 229 -13.14 15.91 7.76
N ILE A 230 -12.82 14.96 6.88
CA ILE A 230 -11.92 13.85 7.19
C ILE A 230 -10.48 14.17 6.75
N ASN A 231 -9.52 13.67 7.53
CA ASN A 231 -8.18 13.40 7.02
C ASN A 231 -8.22 12.00 6.40
N LEU A 232 -8.19 11.93 5.07
CA LEU A 232 -8.32 10.67 4.35
C LEU A 232 -7.29 9.64 4.79
N ALA A 233 -6.02 10.04 4.94
CA ALA A 233 -4.97 9.09 5.30
C ALA A 233 -5.24 8.46 6.67
N LYS A 234 -5.59 9.29 7.66
CA LYS A 234 -5.98 8.84 9.00
C LYS A 234 -7.24 7.97 8.98
N TYR A 235 -8.23 8.34 8.18
CA TYR A 235 -9.48 7.59 8.08
C TYR A 235 -9.26 6.18 7.50
N LEU A 236 -8.48 6.06 6.43
CA LEU A 236 -8.15 4.75 5.84
C LEU A 236 -7.27 3.91 6.77
N ASN A 237 -6.38 4.53 7.54
CA ASN A 237 -5.60 3.84 8.56
C ASN A 237 -6.51 3.26 9.66
N GLN A 238 -7.45 4.07 10.18
CA GLN A 238 -8.41 3.61 11.17
C GLN A 238 -9.30 2.49 10.61
N TYR A 239 -9.76 2.62 9.36
CA TYR A 239 -10.56 1.59 8.71
C TYR A 239 -9.81 0.25 8.62
N MET A 240 -8.53 0.26 8.21
CA MET A 240 -7.71 -0.96 8.18
C MET A 240 -7.49 -1.53 9.58
N SER A 241 -7.19 -0.67 10.56
CA SER A 241 -6.99 -1.07 11.96
C SER A 241 -8.21 -1.79 12.53
N ASP A 242 -9.41 -1.28 12.27
CA ASP A 242 -10.66 -1.87 12.74
C ASP A 242 -10.94 -3.24 12.09
N LYS A 243 -10.43 -3.44 10.87
CA LYS A 243 -10.65 -4.66 10.09
C LYS A 243 -9.63 -5.78 10.36
N THR A 244 -8.62 -5.54 11.21
CA THR A 244 -7.64 -6.56 11.63
C THR A 244 -8.29 -7.80 12.26
N ARG A 245 -9.47 -7.65 12.88
CA ARG A 245 -10.22 -8.73 13.56
C ARG A 245 -11.53 -9.09 12.87
N THR A 246 -11.57 -8.96 11.54
CA THR A 246 -12.77 -9.25 10.74
C THR A 246 -12.99 -10.76 10.58
N THR A 247 -14.24 -11.21 10.63
CA THR A 247 -14.60 -12.63 10.46
C THR A 247 -14.46 -13.05 8.99
N GLU A 248 -14.40 -14.37 8.72
CA GLU A 248 -14.35 -14.86 7.33
C GLU A 248 -15.63 -14.53 6.55
N GLU A 249 -16.77 -14.56 7.23
CA GLU A 249 -18.06 -14.21 6.66
C GLU A 249 -18.10 -12.73 6.23
N ASP A 250 -17.61 -11.83 7.09
CA ASP A 250 -17.52 -10.40 6.76
C ASP A 250 -16.58 -10.15 5.56
N ILE A 251 -15.44 -10.85 5.50
CA ILE A 251 -14.50 -10.77 4.36
C ILE A 251 -15.17 -11.26 3.08
N LEU A 252 -15.94 -12.35 3.15
CA LEU A 252 -16.69 -12.86 2.01
C LEU A 252 -17.77 -11.87 1.55
N ASN A 253 -18.49 -11.26 2.48
CA ASN A 253 -19.49 -10.23 2.17
C ASN A 253 -18.86 -9.00 1.52
N MET A 254 -17.73 -8.52 2.06
CA MET A 254 -16.97 -7.42 1.46
C MET A 254 -16.50 -7.76 0.04
N LYS A 255 -16.00 -8.98 -0.16
CA LYS A 255 -15.58 -9.48 -1.47
C LYS A 255 -16.72 -9.45 -2.49
N GLN A 256 -17.88 -10.02 -2.13
CA GLN A 256 -19.03 -10.07 -3.03
C GLN A 256 -19.56 -8.67 -3.35
N ASP A 257 -19.64 -7.78 -2.35
CA ASP A 257 -20.12 -6.40 -2.55
C ASP A 257 -19.23 -5.62 -3.53
N PHE A 258 -17.90 -5.70 -3.39
CA PHE A 258 -16.98 -5.07 -4.35
C PHE A 258 -17.10 -5.68 -5.75
N ILE A 259 -17.18 -7.02 -5.85
CA ILE A 259 -17.28 -7.72 -7.13
C ILE A 259 -18.54 -7.32 -7.88
N GLN A 260 -19.70 -7.35 -7.22
CA GLN A 260 -20.97 -6.96 -7.82
C GLN A 260 -20.95 -5.50 -8.26
N MET A 261 -20.43 -4.62 -7.41
CA MET A 261 -20.28 -3.20 -7.72
C MET A 261 -19.38 -2.98 -8.94
N ILE A 262 -18.17 -3.54 -8.96
CA ILE A 262 -17.19 -3.21 -10.00
C ILE A 262 -17.53 -3.83 -11.35
N ASP A 263 -18.14 -5.03 -11.36
CA ASP A 263 -18.62 -5.65 -12.57
C ASP A 263 -19.79 -4.86 -13.16
N LYS A 264 -20.73 -4.40 -12.31
CA LYS A 264 -21.85 -3.57 -12.77
C LYS A 264 -21.35 -2.22 -13.30
N VAL A 265 -20.40 -1.57 -12.63
CA VAL A 265 -19.76 -0.35 -13.15
C VAL A 265 -19.11 -0.60 -14.51
N PHE A 266 -18.41 -1.74 -14.68
CA PHE A 266 -17.78 -2.06 -15.96
C PHE A 266 -18.80 -2.33 -17.06
N GLU A 267 -19.91 -3.01 -16.75
CA GLU A 267 -21.01 -3.23 -17.67
C GLU A 267 -21.63 -1.91 -18.14
N LEU A 268 -21.88 -0.96 -17.22
CA LEU A 268 -22.57 0.30 -17.53
C LEU A 268 -21.67 1.35 -18.21
N PHE A 269 -20.41 1.46 -17.80
CA PHE A 269 -19.53 2.57 -18.22
C PHE A 269 -18.24 2.10 -18.92
N GLY A 270 -17.97 0.80 -18.94
CA GLY A 270 -16.79 0.22 -19.59
C GLY A 270 -15.48 0.84 -19.09
N LYS A 271 -14.57 1.07 -20.03
CA LYS A 271 -13.25 1.70 -19.75
C LYS A 271 -13.34 3.18 -19.41
N THR A 272 -14.50 3.82 -19.53
CA THR A 272 -14.68 5.24 -19.19
C THR A 272 -15.01 5.46 -17.72
N ALA A 273 -15.33 4.39 -16.99
CA ALA A 273 -15.64 4.43 -15.57
C ALA A 273 -14.64 5.26 -14.75
N PHE A 274 -15.20 6.10 -13.86
CA PHE A 274 -14.46 6.94 -12.90
C PHE A 274 -13.54 8.01 -13.50
N LYS A 275 -13.58 8.25 -14.82
CA LYS A 275 -12.81 9.30 -15.49
C LYS A 275 -13.63 10.58 -15.59
N ASN A 276 -12.97 11.73 -15.42
CA ASN A 276 -13.62 13.01 -15.68
C ASN A 276 -13.66 13.32 -17.19
N LEU A 277 -14.45 14.31 -17.63
CA LEU A 277 -14.35 14.86 -18.98
C LEU A 277 -13.11 15.75 -19.12
N LYS A 278 -12.57 15.85 -20.33
CA LYS A 278 -11.54 16.83 -20.68
C LYS A 278 -12.19 18.22 -20.79
N LYS A 279 -11.51 19.28 -20.33
CA LYS A 279 -12.06 20.65 -20.27
C LYS A 279 -12.57 21.19 -21.63
N GLU A 280 -11.99 20.75 -22.74
CA GLU A 280 -12.24 21.30 -24.08
C GLU A 280 -12.91 20.29 -25.02
N SER A 281 -13.35 19.13 -24.53
CA SER A 281 -14.00 18.11 -25.37
C SER A 281 -14.90 17.18 -24.56
N GLU A 282 -15.90 16.57 -25.19
CA GLU A 282 -16.71 15.51 -24.56
C GLU A 282 -15.97 14.18 -24.38
N ASN A 283 -14.66 14.13 -24.66
CA ASN A 283 -13.84 12.96 -24.44
C ASN A 283 -13.46 12.82 -22.96
N PHE A 284 -13.43 11.58 -22.49
CA PHE A 284 -12.95 11.25 -21.15
C PHE A 284 -11.44 11.48 -20.98
N ALA A 285 -11.04 11.86 -19.77
CA ALA A 285 -9.66 11.95 -19.33
C ALA A 285 -9.01 10.55 -19.28
N SER A 286 -7.68 10.50 -19.31
CA SER A 286 -6.96 9.24 -19.30
C SER A 286 -6.91 8.58 -17.91
N ARG A 287 -6.93 9.39 -16.85
CA ARG A 287 -6.78 8.93 -15.46
C ARG A 287 -8.11 8.94 -14.71
N ILE A 288 -8.26 7.97 -13.81
CA ILE A 288 -9.33 7.93 -12.84
C ILE A 288 -9.22 9.12 -11.89
N ASN A 289 -10.36 9.71 -11.54
CA ASN A 289 -10.46 10.69 -10.48
C ASN A 289 -10.95 10.02 -9.19
N PRO A 290 -10.18 10.04 -8.09
CA PRO A 290 -10.57 9.39 -6.84
C PRO A 290 -11.90 9.87 -6.24
N ALA A 291 -12.27 11.14 -6.37
CA ALA A 291 -13.54 11.64 -5.83
C ALA A 291 -14.75 11.14 -6.64
N ILE A 292 -14.58 11.03 -7.96
CA ILE A 292 -15.59 10.43 -8.86
C ILE A 292 -15.68 8.92 -8.59
N PHE A 293 -14.55 8.26 -8.34
CA PHE A 293 -14.51 6.87 -7.91
C PHE A 293 -15.32 6.66 -6.63
N ASP A 294 -15.09 7.45 -5.58
CA ASP A 294 -15.86 7.35 -4.34
C ASP A 294 -17.36 7.49 -4.61
N ALA A 295 -17.76 8.47 -5.43
CA ALA A 295 -19.16 8.78 -5.71
C ALA A 295 -19.88 7.65 -6.44
N ILE A 296 -19.32 7.19 -7.56
CA ILE A 296 -19.97 6.22 -8.43
C ILE A 296 -19.94 4.83 -7.79
N SER A 297 -18.84 4.43 -7.15
CA SER A 297 -18.73 3.09 -6.54
C SER A 297 -19.73 2.91 -5.40
N VAL A 298 -19.85 3.90 -4.51
CA VAL A 298 -20.82 3.87 -3.40
C VAL A 298 -22.25 3.93 -3.92
N ALA A 299 -22.55 4.84 -4.86
CA ALA A 299 -23.88 4.95 -5.47
C ALA A 299 -24.31 3.65 -6.17
N THR A 300 -23.39 2.98 -6.88
CA THR A 300 -23.69 1.73 -7.60
C THR A 300 -23.94 0.59 -6.63
N SER A 301 -23.11 0.43 -5.60
CA SER A 301 -23.31 -0.58 -4.55
C SER A 301 -24.66 -0.38 -3.84
N TYR A 302 -25.03 0.88 -3.55
CA TYR A 302 -26.33 1.19 -2.97
C TYR A 302 -27.50 0.85 -3.90
N ALA A 303 -27.42 1.20 -5.18
CA ALA A 303 -28.45 0.86 -6.17
C ALA A 303 -28.66 -0.66 -6.30
N ILE A 304 -27.57 -1.45 -6.28
CA ILE A 304 -27.65 -2.92 -6.26
C ILE A 304 -28.37 -3.40 -5.00
N LYS A 305 -27.98 -2.92 -3.81
CA LYS A 305 -28.56 -3.34 -2.52
C LYS A 305 -30.04 -2.99 -2.37
N THR A 306 -30.46 -1.87 -2.95
CA THR A 306 -31.85 -1.41 -2.96
C THR A 306 -32.70 -2.04 -4.07
N GLY A 307 -32.12 -2.94 -4.86
CA GLY A 307 -32.85 -3.71 -5.87
C GLY A 307 -33.22 -2.90 -7.12
N VAL A 308 -32.44 -1.86 -7.47
CA VAL A 308 -32.67 -1.09 -8.70
C VAL A 308 -32.56 -1.99 -9.91
N GLU A 309 -33.60 -1.95 -10.76
CA GLU A 309 -33.54 -2.57 -12.08
C GLU A 309 -32.70 -1.71 -13.02
N PHE A 310 -31.61 -2.28 -13.52
CA PHE A 310 -30.76 -1.61 -14.51
C PHE A 310 -31.41 -1.75 -15.89
N THR A 311 -31.96 -0.65 -16.41
CA THR A 311 -32.73 -0.61 -17.67
C THR A 311 -31.81 -0.54 -18.89
N GLN A 312 -32.36 -0.59 -20.13
CA GLN A 312 -31.57 -0.33 -21.36
C GLN A 312 -31.31 1.16 -21.62
N GLU A 313 -31.31 1.99 -20.58
CA GLU A 313 -31.01 3.41 -20.72
C GLU A 313 -29.54 3.66 -21.06
N ASP A 314 -29.26 4.81 -21.68
CA ASP A 314 -27.89 5.23 -21.95
C ASP A 314 -27.22 5.77 -20.67
N TYR A 315 -26.68 4.84 -19.87
CA TYR A 315 -25.93 5.16 -18.67
C TYR A 315 -24.69 6.00 -18.96
N LEU A 316 -24.11 5.92 -20.15
CA LEU A 316 -22.95 6.74 -20.52
C LEU A 316 -23.35 8.21 -20.68
N GLU A 317 -24.50 8.49 -21.29
CA GLU A 317 -25.04 9.86 -21.38
C GLU A 317 -25.50 10.40 -20.02
N LYS A 318 -26.11 9.56 -19.16
CA LYS A 318 -26.37 9.91 -17.75
C LYS A 318 -25.08 10.27 -17.03
N TYR A 319 -24.02 9.50 -17.26
CA TYR A 319 -22.72 9.75 -16.66
C TYR A 319 -22.11 11.08 -17.14
N LYS A 320 -22.11 11.35 -18.45
CA LYS A 320 -21.65 12.64 -18.99
C LYS A 320 -22.47 13.81 -18.43
N SER A 321 -23.79 13.65 -18.30
CA SER A 321 -24.68 14.66 -17.71
C SER A 321 -24.35 14.94 -16.25
N LEU A 322 -24.08 13.89 -15.46
CA LEU A 322 -23.60 14.03 -14.08
C LEU A 322 -22.25 14.78 -14.03
N LEU A 323 -21.32 14.48 -14.93
CA LEU A 323 -20.02 15.16 -15.00
C LEU A 323 -20.13 16.63 -15.41
N LYS A 324 -21.22 17.04 -16.09
CA LYS A 324 -21.51 18.43 -16.44
C LYS A 324 -22.28 19.18 -15.35
N ASN A 325 -22.80 18.49 -14.33
CA ASN A 325 -23.51 19.11 -13.22
C ASN A 325 -22.54 19.97 -12.36
N GLU A 326 -22.85 21.26 -12.22
CA GLU A 326 -21.97 22.22 -11.52
C GLU A 326 -21.73 21.86 -10.05
N GLU A 327 -22.76 21.37 -9.37
CA GLU A 327 -22.68 20.98 -7.96
C GLU A 327 -21.79 19.73 -7.79
N PHE A 328 -21.96 18.74 -8.66
CA PHE A 328 -21.11 17.55 -8.70
C PHE A 328 -19.65 17.89 -9.00
N LEU A 329 -19.40 18.78 -9.98
CA LEU A 329 -18.07 19.27 -10.32
C LEU A 329 -17.42 19.97 -9.12
N ARG A 330 -18.15 20.86 -8.44
CA ARG A 330 -17.65 21.57 -7.25
C ARG A 330 -17.28 20.60 -6.13
N ALA A 331 -18.17 19.66 -5.83
CA ALA A 331 -17.99 18.66 -4.78
C ALA A 331 -16.86 17.66 -5.08
N SER A 332 -16.55 17.44 -6.37
CA SER A 332 -15.51 16.50 -6.82
C SER A 332 -14.14 17.15 -7.08
N SER A 333 -14.06 18.49 -7.12
CA SER A 333 -12.82 19.22 -7.42
C SER A 333 -12.26 20.02 -6.25
N SER A 334 -13.11 20.48 -5.32
CA SER A 334 -12.72 21.35 -4.21
C SER A 334 -13.08 20.73 -2.86
N ARG A 335 -12.16 20.83 -1.89
CA ARG A 335 -12.33 20.31 -0.51
C ARG A 335 -13.00 18.93 -0.51
N THR A 336 -12.47 18.00 -1.30
CA THR A 336 -13.09 16.70 -1.59
C THR A 336 -13.20 15.77 -0.38
N THR A 337 -12.51 16.10 0.71
CA THR A 337 -12.59 15.42 2.00
C THR A 337 -13.56 16.06 3.00
N ASN A 338 -14.23 17.16 2.64
CA ASN A 338 -15.36 17.67 3.44
C ASN A 338 -16.51 16.69 3.37
N ILE A 339 -17.11 16.38 4.51
CA ILE A 339 -18.22 15.41 4.57
C ILE A 339 -19.38 15.87 3.70
N ASP A 340 -19.78 17.15 3.74
CA ASP A 340 -20.86 17.66 2.90
C ASP A 340 -20.60 17.43 1.40
N ASN A 341 -19.37 17.65 0.94
CA ASN A 341 -19.00 17.39 -0.46
C ASN A 341 -18.97 15.89 -0.80
N ILE A 342 -18.65 15.02 0.17
CA ILE A 342 -18.77 13.56 0.02
C ILE A 342 -20.25 13.19 -0.13
N LYS A 343 -21.10 13.74 0.74
CA LYS A 343 -22.53 13.47 0.74
C LYS A 343 -23.20 13.92 -0.56
N ILE A 344 -22.94 15.15 -0.97
CA ILE A 344 -23.47 15.75 -2.20
C ILE A 344 -23.10 14.91 -3.43
N ARG A 345 -21.81 14.56 -3.61
CA ARG A 345 -21.41 13.84 -4.83
C ARG A 345 -21.96 12.42 -4.91
N ILE A 346 -22.05 11.71 -3.78
CA ILE A 346 -22.67 10.36 -3.72
C ILE A 346 -24.17 10.47 -4.00
N GLN A 347 -24.86 11.44 -3.37
CA GLN A 347 -26.28 11.67 -3.57
C GLN A 347 -26.62 12.01 -5.02
N LEU A 348 -25.84 12.92 -5.65
CA LEU A 348 -26.03 13.29 -7.05
C LEU A 348 -25.75 12.12 -7.99
N ALA A 349 -24.74 11.30 -7.70
CA ALA A 349 -24.46 10.09 -8.49
C ALA A 349 -25.60 9.07 -8.38
N ALA A 350 -26.09 8.79 -7.16
CA ALA A 350 -27.20 7.87 -6.91
C ALA A 350 -28.48 8.30 -7.64
N LYS A 351 -28.83 9.59 -7.53
CA LYS A 351 -30.02 10.15 -8.17
C LYS A 351 -29.90 10.19 -9.70
N SER A 352 -28.78 10.69 -10.23
CA SER A 352 -28.64 10.94 -11.68
C SER A 352 -28.42 9.66 -12.48
N LEU A 353 -27.70 8.69 -11.91
CA LEU A 353 -27.41 7.43 -12.59
C LEU A 353 -28.55 6.43 -12.40
N TYR A 354 -29.06 6.30 -11.17
CA TYR A 354 -29.92 5.17 -10.78
C TYR A 354 -31.32 5.58 -10.32
N GLY A 355 -31.62 6.88 -10.22
CA GLY A 355 -32.94 7.35 -9.79
C GLY A 355 -33.26 7.12 -8.32
N VAL A 356 -32.26 6.81 -7.49
CA VAL A 356 -32.45 6.52 -6.05
C VAL A 356 -31.86 7.62 -5.16
N THR A 357 -32.41 7.71 -3.95
CA THR A 357 -31.89 8.60 -2.89
C THR A 357 -31.01 7.78 -1.95
N TYR A 358 -29.77 8.21 -1.75
CA TYR A 358 -28.85 7.55 -0.83
C TYR A 358 -29.18 7.94 0.61
N GLU A 359 -29.35 6.95 1.49
CA GLU A 359 -29.64 7.15 2.91
C GLU A 359 -28.34 7.18 3.72
N TRP A 360 -28.16 8.25 4.51
CA TRP A 360 -26.97 8.52 5.34
C TRP A 360 -27.12 8.10 6.79
#